data_AF-A0A0R3FI78-F1
#
_entry.id   AF-A0A0R3FI78-F1
#
_cell.length_a   1.000
_cell.length_b   1.000
_cell.length_c   1.000
_cell.angle_alpha   90.00
_cell.angle_beta   90.00
_cell.angle_gamma   90.00
#
_symmetry.space_group_name_H-M   'P 1'
#
loop_
_entity.id
_entity.type
_entity.pdbx_description
1 polymer ?
#
loop_
_entity_poly.entity_id
_entity_poly.type
_entity_poly.pdbx_seq_one_letter_code
_entity_poly.pdbx_strand_id
1 'polypeptide(L)'
;MAAVPPDAVTQRAALRSAVADTIAPQTQTNLLIGTWNLRAFSGLSPTWQAGAGDSPKRDWRAVTFIAEVIRRCDVVALQEIRRDPTALRFLLKTLGPQWRVIVSDVTEGEAGNGERLAFVYNTERVQPSGLVGELVLPAVSDQPVRQFARSPYAASFQRGDTEFILPLTPPLWRELGGAVDHGGPRPWDCAA
;
A
#
# COMPACT_ATOMS: atom_id res chain seq x y z
N MET A 1 -19.72 -13.27 -7.75
CA MET A 1 -20.10 -11.85 -7.84
C MET A 1 -21.36 -11.76 -8.67
N ALA A 2 -22.23 -10.78 -8.38
CA ALA A 2 -23.36 -10.49 -9.26
C ALA A 2 -22.87 -10.04 -10.65
N ALA A 3 -23.75 -10.12 -11.66
CA ALA A 3 -23.47 -9.63 -12.99
C ALA A 3 -23.02 -8.16 -12.97
N VAL A 4 -22.08 -7.80 -13.84
CA VAL A 4 -21.56 -6.42 -13.91
C VAL A 4 -22.61 -5.53 -14.59
N PRO A 5 -23.03 -4.41 -13.96
CA PRO A 5 -23.97 -3.47 -14.57
C PRO A 5 -23.41 -2.87 -15.88
N PRO A 6 -24.23 -2.67 -16.92
CA PRO A 6 -23.77 -2.12 -18.19
C PRO A 6 -23.12 -0.73 -18.07
N ASP A 7 -23.64 0.13 -17.19
CA ASP A 7 -23.07 1.46 -16.92
C ASP A 7 -21.67 1.35 -16.31
N ALA A 8 -21.44 0.40 -15.42
CA ALA A 8 -20.12 0.16 -14.82
C ALA A 8 -19.10 -0.31 -15.88
N VAL A 9 -19.53 -1.09 -16.88
CA VAL A 9 -18.69 -1.49 -18.01
C VAL A 9 -18.28 -0.27 -18.84
N THR A 10 -19.24 0.58 -19.20
CA THR A 10 -19.01 1.80 -19.98
C THR A 10 -18.08 2.77 -19.24
N GLN A 11 -18.35 3.01 -17.95
CA GLN A 11 -17.52 3.89 -17.11
C GLN A 11 -16.10 3.34 -16.95
N ARG A 12 -15.93 2.02 -16.77
CA ARG A 12 -14.60 1.40 -16.71
C ARG A 12 -13.83 1.61 -18.02
N ALA A 13 -14.48 1.44 -19.16
CA ALA A 13 -13.85 1.65 -20.47
C ALA A 13 -13.43 3.11 -20.66
N ALA A 14 -14.29 4.06 -20.31
CA ALA A 14 -13.99 5.49 -20.34
C ALA A 14 -12.82 5.85 -19.42
N LEU A 15 -12.82 5.35 -18.18
CA LEU A 15 -11.72 5.55 -17.24
C LEU A 15 -10.42 4.97 -17.79
N ARG A 16 -10.44 3.75 -18.31
CA ARG A 16 -9.26 3.12 -18.91
C ARG A 16 -8.65 3.99 -20.02
N SER A 17 -9.50 4.54 -20.90
CA SER A 17 -9.05 5.46 -21.95
C SER A 17 -8.41 6.70 -21.35
N ALA A 18 -9.10 7.37 -20.43
CA ALA A 18 -8.61 8.60 -19.81
C ALA A 18 -7.27 8.40 -19.07
N VAL A 19 -7.10 7.28 -18.36
CA VAL A 19 -5.83 6.93 -17.71
C VAL A 19 -4.75 6.66 -18.77
N ALA A 20 -5.07 5.98 -19.87
CA ALA A 20 -4.11 5.74 -20.95
C ALA A 20 -3.65 7.03 -21.65
N ASP A 21 -4.52 8.04 -21.75
CA ASP A 21 -4.20 9.35 -22.32
C ASP A 21 -3.37 10.21 -21.36
N THR A 22 -3.45 9.95 -20.05
CA THR A 22 -2.77 10.73 -19.00
C THR A 22 -1.41 10.14 -18.62
N ILE A 23 -1.33 8.81 -18.50
CA ILE A 23 -0.14 8.09 -18.03
C ILE A 23 0.54 7.45 -19.24
N ALA A 24 1.84 7.74 -19.38
CA ALA A 24 2.67 7.20 -20.45
C ALA A 24 2.51 5.67 -20.57
N PRO A 25 2.60 5.11 -21.80
CA PRO A 25 2.53 3.67 -21.97
C PRO A 25 3.75 2.97 -21.37
N GLN A 26 3.54 1.79 -20.81
CA GLN A 26 4.61 0.87 -20.43
C GLN A 26 5.34 0.39 -21.69
N THR A 27 6.64 0.62 -21.77
CA THR A 27 7.53 0.13 -22.82
C THR A 27 8.54 -0.84 -22.21
N GLN A 28 9.34 -1.50 -23.05
CA GLN A 28 10.43 -2.37 -22.59
C GLN A 28 11.53 -1.61 -21.86
N THR A 29 11.67 -0.30 -22.08
CA THR A 29 12.78 0.52 -21.59
C THR A 29 12.40 1.50 -20.47
N ASN A 30 11.12 1.65 -20.15
CA ASN A 30 10.68 2.53 -19.07
C ASN A 30 10.16 1.75 -17.88
N LEU A 31 10.17 2.39 -16.71
CA LEU A 31 9.54 1.92 -15.49
C LEU A 31 8.54 2.97 -15.00
N LEU A 32 7.31 2.57 -14.72
CA LEU A 32 6.27 3.46 -14.21
C LEU A 32 5.99 3.16 -12.74
N ILE A 33 6.30 4.10 -11.86
CA ILE A 33 6.10 3.97 -10.42
C ILE A 33 5.02 4.94 -9.97
N GLY A 34 4.02 4.43 -9.26
CA GLY A 34 2.95 5.23 -8.68
C GLY A 34 3.02 5.27 -7.15
N THR A 35 2.49 6.34 -6.56
CA THR A 35 2.18 6.39 -5.13
C THR A 35 0.74 6.86 -4.96
N TRP A 36 -0.05 6.20 -4.12
CA TRP A 36 -1.44 6.59 -3.91
C TRP A 36 -1.91 6.33 -2.48
N ASN A 37 -2.34 7.40 -1.82
CA ASN A 37 -3.13 7.27 -0.60
C ASN A 37 -4.59 6.95 -0.95
N LEU A 38 -5.01 5.71 -0.65
CA LEU A 38 -6.38 5.27 -0.80
C LEU A 38 -7.10 5.44 0.55
N ARG A 39 -7.74 6.59 0.74
CA ARG A 39 -8.44 6.93 1.99
C ARG A 39 -9.22 5.75 2.57
N ALA A 40 -8.86 5.37 3.80
CA ALA A 40 -9.45 4.29 4.58
C ALA A 40 -9.72 2.99 3.79
N PHE A 41 -8.74 2.52 3.02
CA PHE A 41 -8.89 1.33 2.18
C PHE A 41 -8.91 0.05 3.03
N SER A 42 -10.09 -0.55 3.17
CA SER A 42 -10.36 -1.58 4.19
C SER A 42 -11.27 -2.70 3.66
N GLY A 43 -12.45 -2.86 4.26
CA GLY A 43 -13.48 -3.78 3.82
C GLY A 43 -14.08 -3.44 2.47
N LEU A 44 -14.92 -4.35 1.97
CA LEU A 44 -15.55 -4.28 0.66
C LEU A 44 -17.06 -4.58 0.78
N SER A 45 -17.88 -3.68 0.27
CA SER A 45 -19.31 -3.94 0.08
C SER A 45 -19.52 -4.85 -1.14
N PRO A 46 -20.20 -6.00 -0.99
CA PRO A 46 -20.41 -6.96 -2.07
C PRO A 46 -21.56 -6.54 -3.02
N THR A 47 -21.47 -5.32 -3.54
CA THR A 47 -22.42 -4.72 -4.49
C THR A 47 -21.65 -3.90 -5.54
N TRP A 48 -22.31 -3.54 -6.63
CA TRP A 48 -21.78 -2.61 -7.64
C TRP A 48 -22.09 -1.15 -7.34
N GLN A 49 -22.93 -0.87 -6.35
CA GLN A 49 -23.32 0.47 -5.97
C GLN A 49 -23.64 0.51 -4.47
N ALA A 50 -22.66 0.90 -3.66
CA ALA A 50 -22.87 1.20 -2.25
C ALA A 50 -23.57 2.55 -2.07
N GLY A 51 -24.57 2.60 -1.18
CA GLY A 51 -25.31 3.80 -0.82
C GLY A 51 -24.60 4.71 0.17
N ALA A 52 -25.18 5.90 0.39
CA ALA A 52 -24.67 6.90 1.32
C ALA A 52 -24.66 6.44 2.80
N GLY A 53 -25.47 5.43 3.15
CA GLY A 53 -25.48 4.81 4.49
C GLY A 53 -24.56 3.59 4.64
N ASP A 54 -24.09 3.01 3.54
CA ASP A 54 -23.43 1.70 3.58
C ASP A 54 -22.02 1.78 4.16
N SER A 55 -21.64 0.74 4.90
CA SER A 55 -20.27 0.52 5.37
C SER A 55 -19.94 -0.96 5.16
N PRO A 56 -18.80 -1.30 4.50
CA PRO A 56 -17.76 -0.41 3.97
C PRO A 56 -18.19 0.42 2.76
N LYS A 57 -17.65 1.64 2.60
CA LYS A 57 -17.96 2.50 1.45
C LYS A 57 -17.43 2.01 0.11
N ARG A 58 -16.37 1.21 0.14
CA ARG A 58 -15.72 0.73 -1.08
C ARG A 58 -16.51 -0.48 -1.61
N ASP A 59 -17.00 -0.39 -2.83
CA ASP A 59 -17.77 -1.45 -3.50
C ASP A 59 -16.99 -2.08 -4.66
N TRP A 60 -17.58 -3.04 -5.36
CA TRP A 60 -16.93 -3.71 -6.50
C TRP A 60 -16.57 -2.74 -7.63
N ARG A 61 -17.42 -1.73 -7.87
CA ARG A 61 -17.18 -0.71 -8.91
C ARG A 61 -15.94 0.10 -8.56
N ALA A 62 -15.87 0.61 -7.33
CA ALA A 62 -14.76 1.43 -6.87
C ALA A 62 -13.42 0.69 -6.94
N VAL A 63 -13.35 -0.56 -6.47
CA VAL A 63 -12.09 -1.33 -6.57
C VAL A 63 -11.74 -1.70 -8.00
N THR A 64 -12.74 -1.98 -8.85
CA THR A 64 -12.50 -2.22 -10.28
C THR A 64 -11.89 -0.99 -10.95
N PHE A 65 -12.33 0.22 -10.59
CA PHE A 65 -11.79 1.46 -11.15
C PHE A 65 -10.38 1.76 -10.64
N ILE A 66 -10.12 1.53 -9.34
CA ILE A 66 -8.76 1.59 -8.77
C ILE A 66 -7.82 0.67 -9.55
N ALA A 67 -8.27 -0.54 -9.90
CA ALA A 67 -7.46 -1.48 -10.67
C ALA A 67 -7.10 -0.96 -12.07
N GLU A 68 -7.95 -0.17 -12.74
CA GLU A 68 -7.63 0.42 -14.04
C GLU A 68 -6.48 1.45 -13.95
N VAL A 69 -6.43 2.22 -12.86
CA VAL A 69 -5.32 3.16 -12.61
C VAL A 69 -4.03 2.38 -12.30
N ILE A 70 -4.11 1.40 -11.38
CA ILE A 70 -2.93 0.62 -10.96
C ILE A 70 -2.31 -0.14 -12.12
N ARG A 71 -3.11 -0.64 -13.08
CA ARG A 71 -2.60 -1.37 -14.26
C ARG A 71 -1.66 -0.56 -15.16
N ARG A 72 -1.62 0.76 -15.05
CA ARG A 72 -0.68 1.59 -15.83
C ARG A 72 0.68 1.76 -15.16
N CYS A 73 0.84 1.26 -13.94
CA CYS A 73 2.13 1.27 -13.25
C CYS A 73 2.75 -0.13 -13.25
N ASP A 74 4.06 -0.17 -13.05
CA ASP A 74 4.83 -1.40 -12.80
C ASP A 74 4.84 -1.74 -11.30
N VAL A 75 4.95 -0.71 -10.46
CA VAL A 75 4.84 -0.77 -9.00
C VAL A 75 4.01 0.42 -8.51
N VAL A 76 3.12 0.19 -7.54
CA VAL A 76 2.35 1.24 -6.86
C VAL A 76 2.51 1.12 -5.36
N ALA A 77 3.00 2.18 -4.74
CA ALA A 77 3.08 2.34 -3.29
C ALA A 77 1.71 2.84 -2.77
N LEU A 78 0.97 2.00 -2.06
CA LEU A 78 -0.35 2.29 -1.50
C LEU A 78 -0.27 2.62 -0.01
N GLN A 79 -0.99 3.67 0.40
CA GLN A 79 -1.13 4.10 1.80
C GLN A 79 -2.58 3.97 2.29
N GLU A 80 -2.75 4.05 3.61
CA GLU A 80 -4.04 3.92 4.31
C GLU A 80 -4.76 2.57 4.14
N ILE A 81 -3.99 1.49 3.97
CA ILE A 81 -4.52 0.13 3.98
C ILE A 81 -4.87 -0.26 5.43
N ARG A 82 -6.14 -0.36 5.78
CA ARG A 82 -6.57 -0.62 7.17
C ARG A 82 -6.41 -2.10 7.57
N ARG A 83 -6.75 -2.41 8.82
CA ARG A 83 -6.64 -3.76 9.42
C ARG A 83 -7.37 -4.83 8.61
N ASP A 84 -8.59 -4.57 8.14
CA ASP A 84 -9.33 -5.47 7.26
C ASP A 84 -8.80 -5.37 5.81
N PRO A 85 -8.15 -6.42 5.26
CA PRO A 85 -7.54 -6.40 3.95
C PRO A 85 -8.49 -6.83 2.81
N THR A 86 -9.80 -6.94 3.06
CA THR A 86 -10.75 -7.53 2.10
C THR A 86 -10.74 -6.81 0.74
N ALA A 87 -10.76 -5.46 0.72
CA ALA A 87 -10.67 -4.72 -0.54
C ALA A 87 -9.30 -4.87 -1.24
N LEU A 88 -8.21 -5.01 -0.49
CA LEU A 88 -6.87 -5.26 -1.06
C LEU A 88 -6.79 -6.64 -1.72
N ARG A 89 -7.32 -7.68 -1.06
CA ARG A 89 -7.40 -9.02 -1.64
C ARG A 89 -8.25 -9.04 -2.90
N PHE A 90 -9.38 -8.33 -2.87
CA PHE A 90 -10.25 -8.17 -4.04
C PHE A 90 -9.53 -7.42 -5.17
N LEU A 91 -8.81 -6.33 -4.86
CA LEU A 91 -8.00 -5.60 -5.82
C LEU A 91 -6.98 -6.50 -6.53
N LEU A 92 -6.21 -7.30 -5.80
CA LEU A 92 -5.23 -8.23 -6.38
C LEU A 92 -5.92 -9.27 -7.29
N LYS A 93 -7.07 -9.81 -6.85
CA LYS A 93 -7.88 -10.71 -7.68
C LYS A 93 -8.37 -10.03 -8.96
N THR A 94 -8.79 -8.77 -8.89
CA THR A 94 -9.23 -7.99 -10.05
C THR A 94 -8.07 -7.68 -10.99
N LEU A 95 -6.89 -7.36 -10.47
CA LEU A 95 -5.70 -7.04 -11.26
C LEU A 95 -5.21 -8.25 -12.06
N GLY A 96 -5.18 -9.43 -11.45
CA GLY A 96 -4.84 -10.69 -12.10
C GLY A 96 -3.67 -11.44 -11.45
N PRO A 97 -3.39 -12.67 -11.92
CA PRO A 97 -2.44 -13.59 -11.30
C PRO A 97 -0.96 -13.18 -11.42
N GLN A 98 -0.63 -12.15 -12.18
CA GLN A 98 0.71 -11.55 -12.27
C GLN A 98 0.93 -10.45 -11.24
N TRP A 99 -0.11 -10.02 -10.52
CA TRP A 99 0.01 -8.97 -9.52
C TRP A 99 0.28 -9.56 -8.13
N ARG A 100 1.24 -8.97 -7.43
CA ARG A 100 1.66 -9.36 -6.08
C ARG A 100 1.74 -8.13 -5.19
N VAL A 101 1.88 -8.37 -3.90
CA VAL A 101 1.99 -7.30 -2.90
C VAL A 101 3.10 -7.62 -1.90
N ILE A 102 3.88 -6.60 -1.56
CA ILE A 102 4.70 -6.55 -0.34
C ILE A 102 3.97 -5.60 0.61
N VAL A 103 3.73 -6.01 1.85
CA VAL A 103 2.92 -5.24 2.80
C VAL A 103 3.61 -5.22 4.16
N SER A 104 3.60 -4.07 4.82
CA SER A 104 4.07 -3.93 6.19
C SER A 104 3.14 -4.66 7.17
N ASP A 105 3.60 -4.88 8.40
CA ASP A 105 2.67 -5.21 9.48
C ASP A 105 1.75 -4.00 9.80
N VAL A 106 0.71 -4.25 10.58
CA VAL A 106 -0.14 -3.20 11.15
C VAL A 106 0.69 -2.39 12.14
N THR A 107 0.74 -1.06 11.96
CA THR A 107 1.27 -0.22 13.02
C THR A 107 0.28 -0.17 14.18
N GLU A 108 0.63 -0.79 15.32
CA GLU A 108 -0.17 -0.83 16.55
C GLU A 108 -0.04 0.48 17.37
N GLY A 109 -1.05 0.78 18.21
CA GLY A 109 -1.14 1.97 19.07
C GLY A 109 -2.04 3.09 18.55
N GLU A 110 -2.47 4.02 19.42
CA GLU A 110 -3.42 5.11 19.08
C GLU A 110 -2.95 5.98 17.89
N ALA A 111 -1.64 6.15 17.73
CA ALA A 111 -1.05 6.90 16.61
C ALA A 111 -0.87 6.05 15.32
N GLY A 112 -0.98 4.72 15.41
CA GLY A 112 -0.75 3.78 14.31
C GLY A 112 -1.96 3.59 13.38
N ASN A 113 -3.15 4.04 13.81
CA ASN A 113 -4.41 4.03 13.05
C ASN A 113 -4.84 2.65 12.48
N GLY A 114 -4.18 1.56 12.89
CA GLY A 114 -4.44 0.22 12.37
C GLY A 114 -4.20 0.11 10.86
N GLU A 115 -3.23 0.85 10.34
CA GLU A 115 -2.91 0.95 8.92
C GLU A 115 -1.64 0.16 8.55
N ARG A 116 -1.52 -0.15 7.25
CA ARG A 116 -0.39 -0.79 6.60
C ARG A 116 0.04 0.05 5.39
N LEU A 117 1.32 -0.09 5.06
CA LEU A 117 1.91 0.36 3.82
C LEU A 117 2.06 -0.83 2.87
N ALA A 118 1.81 -0.64 1.59
CA ALA A 118 1.89 -1.72 0.62
C ALA A 118 2.55 -1.30 -0.69
N PHE A 119 3.32 -2.19 -1.31
CA PHE A 119 3.76 -2.08 -2.68
C PHE A 119 3.05 -3.14 -3.51
N VAL A 120 2.16 -2.73 -4.40
CA VAL A 120 1.48 -3.62 -5.36
C VAL A 120 2.22 -3.57 -6.68
N TYR A 121 2.64 -4.71 -7.23
CA TYR A 121 3.53 -4.77 -8.38
C TYR A 121 3.15 -5.86 -9.37
N ASN A 122 3.51 -5.66 -10.64
CA ASN A 122 3.35 -6.65 -11.70
C ASN A 122 4.65 -7.46 -11.88
N THR A 123 4.58 -8.77 -11.64
CA THR A 123 5.73 -9.70 -11.72
C THR A 123 6.30 -9.84 -13.14
N GLU A 124 5.53 -9.52 -14.18
CA GLU A 124 6.03 -9.52 -15.56
C GLU A 124 6.94 -8.32 -15.85
N ARG A 125 6.95 -7.32 -14.96
CA ARG A 125 7.63 -6.03 -15.16
C ARG A 125 8.78 -5.83 -14.19
N VAL A 126 8.62 -6.27 -12.94
CA VAL A 126 9.63 -6.16 -11.89
C VAL A 126 9.61 -7.38 -10.96
N GLN A 127 10.74 -7.63 -10.29
CA GLN A 127 10.87 -8.65 -9.26
C GLN A 127 11.37 -8.00 -7.97
N PRO A 128 10.92 -8.42 -6.77
CA PRO A 128 11.57 -8.01 -5.52
C PRO A 128 13.03 -8.48 -5.51
N SER A 129 13.96 -7.63 -5.08
CA SER A 129 15.40 -7.98 -5.07
C SER A 129 15.95 -8.35 -3.69
N GLY A 130 15.10 -8.34 -2.65
CA GLY A 130 15.39 -8.95 -1.35
C GLY A 130 15.41 -8.00 -0.16
N LEU A 131 15.51 -6.68 -0.36
CA LEU A 131 15.38 -5.71 0.71
C LEU A 131 13.90 -5.43 0.98
N VAL A 132 13.48 -5.65 2.22
CA VAL A 132 12.24 -5.14 2.78
C VAL A 132 12.52 -4.72 4.21
N GLY A 133 12.17 -3.49 4.59
CA GLY A 133 12.48 -3.02 5.92
C GLY A 133 11.86 -1.69 6.27
N GLU A 134 11.93 -1.37 7.56
CA GLU A 134 11.54 -0.09 8.11
C GLU A 134 12.75 0.77 8.40
N LEU A 135 12.65 2.08 8.14
CA LEU A 135 13.68 3.04 8.51
C LEU A 135 13.43 3.54 9.93
N VAL A 136 14.35 3.21 10.84
CA VAL A 136 14.36 3.71 12.22
C VAL A 136 15.55 4.65 12.39
N LEU A 137 15.33 5.83 12.98
CA LEU A 137 16.41 6.79 13.22
C LEU A 137 17.17 6.37 14.49
N PRO A 138 18.50 6.16 14.43
CA PRO A 138 19.27 5.83 15.62
C PRO A 138 19.33 7.02 16.58
N ALA A 139 19.50 6.74 17.88
CA ALA A 139 19.80 7.78 18.86
C ALA A 139 21.15 8.42 18.52
N VAL A 140 21.18 9.74 18.31
CA VAL A 140 22.42 10.48 18.02
C VAL A 140 23.10 10.97 19.31
N SER A 141 22.38 10.91 20.44
CA SER A 141 22.86 11.21 21.80
C SER A 141 21.85 10.67 22.82
N ASP A 142 22.07 10.90 24.11
CA ASP A 142 21.10 10.62 25.18
C ASP A 142 19.83 11.51 25.12
N GLN A 143 19.75 12.41 24.14
CA GLN A 143 18.56 13.23 23.91
C GLN A 143 17.48 12.47 23.13
N PRO A 144 16.19 12.71 23.44
CA PRO A 144 15.10 12.16 22.67
C PRO A 144 15.23 12.49 21.17
N VAL A 145 15.24 11.46 20.33
CA VAL A 145 15.22 11.63 18.87
C VAL A 145 13.77 11.66 18.39
N ARG A 146 13.41 12.70 17.64
CA ARG A 146 12.12 12.74 16.95
C ARG A 146 12.07 11.61 15.94
N GLN A 147 11.13 10.68 16.14
CA GLN A 147 10.90 9.57 15.23
C GLN A 147 9.77 9.91 14.27
N PHE A 148 9.67 9.13 13.20
CA PHE A 148 8.44 9.12 12.45
C PHE A 148 7.32 8.55 13.33
N ALA A 149 6.10 9.08 13.21
CA ALA A 149 4.96 8.47 13.89
C ALA A 149 4.72 7.03 13.40
N ARG A 150 5.21 6.74 12.18
CA ARG A 150 5.24 5.45 11.53
C ARG A 150 6.54 5.33 10.74
N SER A 151 7.34 4.30 11.01
CA SER A 151 8.60 4.08 10.30
C SER A 151 8.36 4.07 8.78
N PRO A 152 9.13 4.82 7.98
CA PRO A 152 9.09 4.69 6.53
C PRO A 152 9.34 3.23 6.15
N TYR A 153 8.51 2.70 5.26
CA TYR A 153 8.63 1.33 4.80
C TYR A 153 9.27 1.31 3.41
N ALA A 154 10.32 0.52 3.24
CA ALA A 154 11.06 0.42 2.00
C ALA A 154 11.04 -1.01 1.47
N ALA A 155 10.97 -1.13 0.15
CA ALA A 155 11.15 -2.40 -0.56
C ALA A 155 12.04 -2.18 -1.79
N SER A 156 12.92 -3.12 -2.07
CA SER A 156 13.74 -3.12 -3.28
C SER A 156 13.14 -3.99 -4.37
N PHE A 157 13.34 -3.54 -5.60
CA PHE A 157 12.90 -4.20 -6.81
C PHE A 157 14.01 -4.16 -7.85
N GLN A 158 13.93 -5.10 -8.77
CA GLN A 158 14.83 -5.29 -9.89
C GLN A 158 14.04 -5.34 -11.18
N ARG A 159 14.62 -4.79 -12.24
CA ARG A 159 14.23 -5.03 -13.62
C ARG A 159 15.47 -5.13 -14.51
N GLY A 160 15.67 -6.29 -15.13
CA GLY A 160 16.89 -6.56 -15.88
C GLY A 160 18.11 -6.48 -14.94
N ASP A 161 19.06 -5.62 -15.29
CA ASP A 161 20.28 -5.30 -14.55
C ASP A 161 20.12 -4.12 -13.57
N THR A 162 18.96 -3.48 -13.54
CA THR A 162 18.71 -2.29 -12.73
C THR A 162 17.96 -2.66 -11.46
N GLU A 163 18.57 -2.38 -10.31
CA GLU A 163 17.97 -2.48 -8.98
C GLU A 163 17.62 -1.08 -8.44
N PHE A 164 16.50 -0.96 -7.73
CA PHE A 164 16.06 0.28 -7.11
C PHE A 164 15.30 0.02 -5.80
N ILE A 165 15.36 0.97 -4.89
CA ILE A 165 14.68 0.92 -3.59
C ILE A 165 13.59 1.99 -3.57
N LEU A 166 12.37 1.61 -3.18
CA LEU A 166 11.25 2.53 -3.01
C LEU A 166 10.97 2.75 -1.51
N PRO A 167 11.35 3.90 -0.94
CA PRO A 167 10.89 4.28 0.40
C PRO A 167 9.49 4.90 0.33
N LEU A 168 8.59 4.47 1.21
CA LEU A 168 7.25 5.03 1.38
C LEU A 168 7.17 5.68 2.76
N THR A 169 7.07 7.02 2.77
CA THR A 169 7.02 7.81 4.00
C THR A 169 5.60 8.31 4.26
N PRO A 170 4.96 7.93 5.37
CA PRO A 170 3.67 8.48 5.78
C PRO A 170 3.84 9.92 6.33
N PRO A 171 2.83 10.80 6.19
CA PRO A 171 2.97 12.24 6.45
C PRO A 171 3.04 12.67 7.93
N LEU A 172 3.20 11.76 8.90
CA LEU A 172 3.06 12.05 10.34
C LEU A 172 4.36 11.87 11.13
N TRP A 173 4.69 12.85 11.97
CA TRP A 173 5.83 12.87 12.89
C TRP A 173 5.38 12.65 14.34
N ARG A 174 6.21 12.04 15.18
CA ARG A 174 5.97 11.92 16.63
C ARG A 174 7.24 12.16 17.44
N GLU A 175 7.10 12.81 18.59
CA GLU A 175 8.15 12.87 19.61
C GLU A 175 8.03 11.66 20.54
N LEU A 176 9.12 10.93 20.75
CA LEU A 176 9.20 9.93 21.82
C LEU A 176 9.75 10.63 23.07
N GLY A 177 8.96 10.69 24.15
CA GLY A 177 9.37 11.23 25.45
C GLY A 177 10.28 10.26 26.21
N GLY A 178 11.12 10.80 27.09
CA GLY A 178 12.32 10.15 27.64
C GLY A 178 12.14 9.17 28.81
N ALA A 179 13.29 8.56 29.14
CA ALA A 179 13.63 7.65 30.24
C ALA A 179 12.87 6.31 30.32
N VAL A 180 13.53 5.26 29.83
CA VAL A 180 13.20 3.88 30.20
C VAL A 180 13.67 3.66 31.64
N ASP A 181 12.74 3.43 32.55
CA ASP A 181 13.05 2.94 33.91
C ASP A 181 13.78 1.59 33.80
N HIS A 182 14.97 1.48 34.40
CA HIS A 182 15.81 0.28 34.39
C HIS A 182 15.36 -0.80 35.41
N GLY A 183 14.09 -0.81 35.82
CA GLY A 183 13.61 -1.57 36.97
C GLY A 183 12.86 -2.89 36.72
N GLY A 184 12.70 -3.39 35.48
CA GLY A 184 11.88 -4.58 35.23
C GLY A 184 12.35 -5.45 34.04
N PRO A 185 12.08 -6.78 34.07
CA PRO A 185 12.51 -7.70 33.02
C PRO A 185 11.93 -7.30 31.66
N ARG A 186 12.78 -7.28 30.63
CA ARG A 186 12.43 -6.82 29.29
C ARG A 186 11.55 -7.85 28.57
N PRO A 187 10.56 -7.43 27.76
CA PRO A 187 9.67 -8.36 27.04
C PRO A 187 10.32 -9.03 25.80
N TRP A 188 11.66 -9.08 25.71
CA TRP A 188 12.40 -9.57 24.55
C TRP A 188 13.34 -10.75 24.85
N ASP A 189 13.12 -11.48 25.94
CA ASP A 189 13.75 -12.79 26.13
C ASP A 189 13.09 -13.83 25.19
N CYS A 190 13.51 -13.82 23.92
CA CYS A 190 13.36 -14.98 23.06
C CYS A 190 14.38 -16.04 23.52
N ALA A 191 13.92 -16.99 24.32
CA ALA A 191 14.60 -18.28 24.45
C ALA A 191 14.50 -19.02 23.11
N ALA A 192 15.62 -19.66 22.75
CA ALA A 192 15.79 -20.51 21.57
C ALA A 192 14.84 -21.72 21.55
#